data_AF-A0A813LGZ4-F1
#
_entry.id   AF-A0A813LGZ4-F1
#
_cell.length_a   1.000
_cell.length_b   1.000
_cell.length_c   1.000
_cell.angle_alpha   90.00
_cell.angle_beta   90.00
_cell.angle_gamma   90.00
#
_symmetry.space_group_name_H-M   'P 1'
#
loop_
_entity.id
_entity.type
_entity.pdbx_description
1 polymer ?
#
loop_
_entity_poly.entity_id
_entity_poly.type
_entity_poly.pdbx_seq_one_letter_code
_entity_poly.pdbx_strand_id
1 'polypeptide(L)'
;MGKAAKAAGKKLPAAPLAARKTKAQKNPLFEKAPKNFRLGGDVQPKRDLTRFVKWPKFVRLQRMKRVMLMRLKVPPAINQFNSAIDKNQASQVLRLCKKYMPETKEAKKARLMEMAQQKKDGQEVKSKKPQVVKYGLNHITTLVENKTAKMVVIAHDVDPIELVCWLPALCRKKDVPYCIIKGKSRLGQLVHTQEGGVLCCAHFSQQGGPEGPGDPCLQLQGAVQRQRRGAQALGWWPHGHQVPAHHGKPGEGCPGRAGQEAGYEDRLSGQEGRHVGPAWC
;
A
#
# COMPACT_ATOMS: atom_id res chain seq x y z
N MET A 1 22.16 -8.08 -75.88
CA MET A 1 21.69 -7.93 -74.49
C MET A 1 22.00 -9.20 -73.73
N GLY A 2 22.59 -9.06 -72.53
CA GLY A 2 23.47 -10.04 -71.90
C GLY A 2 22.81 -11.31 -71.37
N LYS A 3 23.56 -12.43 -71.46
CA LYS A 3 23.41 -13.59 -70.59
C LYS A 3 24.56 -13.56 -69.58
N ALA A 4 24.26 -13.24 -68.33
CA ALA A 4 25.16 -13.44 -67.20
C ALA A 4 24.34 -13.93 -65.99
N ALA A 5 24.64 -15.15 -65.53
CA ALA A 5 24.40 -15.71 -64.18
C ALA A 5 24.44 -17.25 -64.28
N LYS A 6 25.03 -18.05 -63.39
CA LYS A 6 25.69 -17.80 -62.10
C LYS A 6 26.55 -19.01 -61.76
N ALA A 7 27.59 -18.75 -60.95
CA ALA A 7 28.60 -19.68 -60.47
C ALA A 7 28.07 -20.88 -59.67
N ALA A 8 28.85 -21.95 -59.69
CA ALA A 8 28.68 -23.19 -58.93
C ALA A 8 28.57 -22.92 -57.41
N GLY A 9 27.44 -23.34 -56.81
CA GLY A 9 27.24 -23.32 -55.36
C GLY A 9 27.83 -24.57 -54.70
N LYS A 10 28.73 -24.36 -53.72
CA LYS A 10 29.30 -25.37 -52.82
C LYS A 10 28.22 -26.17 -52.09
N LYS A 11 28.31 -27.51 -52.11
CA LYS A 11 27.51 -28.40 -51.24
C LYS A 11 28.04 -28.33 -49.82
N LEU A 12 27.36 -27.59 -48.94
CA LEU A 12 27.58 -27.65 -47.49
C LEU A 12 26.80 -28.85 -46.91
N PRO A 13 27.36 -29.61 -45.95
CA PRO A 13 26.65 -30.72 -45.31
C PRO A 13 25.52 -30.18 -44.42
N ALA A 14 24.36 -30.85 -44.47
CA ALA A 14 23.20 -30.52 -43.64
C ALA A 14 23.50 -30.71 -42.14
N ALA A 15 23.04 -29.79 -41.31
CA ALA A 15 23.28 -29.80 -39.86
C ALA A 15 22.75 -31.08 -39.18
N PRO A 16 23.49 -31.71 -38.25
CA PRO A 16 23.18 -33.03 -37.70
C PRO A 16 21.97 -33.08 -36.75
N LEU A 17 21.32 -31.94 -36.50
CA LEU A 17 20.17 -31.80 -35.60
C LEU A 17 18.86 -31.46 -36.32
N ALA A 18 18.81 -31.58 -37.65
CA ALA A 18 17.54 -31.56 -38.36
C ALA A 18 16.81 -32.91 -38.15
N ALA A 19 16.30 -33.13 -36.94
CA ALA A 19 15.45 -34.27 -36.63
C ALA A 19 14.27 -34.30 -37.61
N ARG A 20 14.30 -35.30 -38.51
CA ARG A 20 13.23 -35.62 -39.44
C ARG A 20 11.98 -35.88 -38.59
N LYS A 21 10.97 -35.01 -38.67
CA LYS A 21 9.68 -35.21 -38.00
C LYS A 21 9.10 -36.54 -38.48
N THR A 22 9.24 -37.59 -37.70
CA THR A 22 8.57 -38.87 -37.93
C THR A 22 7.07 -38.59 -37.83
N LYS A 23 6.34 -38.85 -38.91
CA LYS A 23 4.89 -38.70 -38.92
C LYS A 23 4.33 -39.72 -37.92
N ALA A 24 3.79 -39.24 -36.79
CA ALA A 24 3.13 -40.10 -35.82
C ALA A 24 2.01 -40.89 -36.51
N GLN A 25 2.03 -42.23 -36.39
CA GLN A 25 0.95 -43.09 -36.88
C GLN A 25 -0.35 -42.72 -36.16
N LYS A 26 -1.36 -42.30 -36.92
CA LYS A 26 -2.69 -42.00 -36.38
C LYS A 26 -3.46 -43.31 -36.23
N ASN A 27 -3.74 -43.71 -35.00
CA ASN A 27 -4.56 -44.89 -34.72
C ASN A 27 -6.03 -44.56 -35.09
N PRO A 28 -6.69 -45.34 -35.97
CA PRO A 28 -8.05 -45.08 -36.44
C PRO A 28 -9.11 -45.19 -35.34
N LEU A 29 -8.78 -45.75 -34.17
CA LEU A 29 -9.68 -45.83 -33.01
C LEU A 29 -9.84 -44.50 -32.26
N PHE A 30 -8.93 -43.53 -32.45
CA PHE A 30 -8.99 -42.24 -31.78
C PHE A 30 -9.50 -41.15 -32.71
N GLU A 31 -10.77 -40.81 -32.55
CA GLU A 31 -11.41 -39.69 -33.26
C GLU A 31 -11.36 -38.40 -32.45
N LYS A 32 -11.20 -37.26 -33.14
CA LYS A 32 -11.28 -35.95 -32.51
C LYS A 32 -12.75 -35.56 -32.40
N ALA A 33 -13.29 -35.58 -31.18
CA ALA A 33 -14.63 -35.09 -30.86
C ALA A 33 -14.55 -33.74 -30.10
N PRO A 34 -14.39 -32.59 -30.79
CA PRO A 34 -14.32 -31.29 -30.13
C PRO A 34 -15.70 -30.87 -29.63
N LYS A 35 -15.78 -30.51 -28.35
CA LYS A 35 -17.00 -29.95 -27.75
C LYS A 35 -17.17 -28.49 -28.15
N ASN A 36 -18.41 -28.07 -28.39
CA ASN A 36 -18.77 -26.70 -28.69
C ASN A 36 -19.31 -26.00 -27.43
N PHE A 37 -18.51 -25.12 -26.82
CA PHE A 37 -18.90 -24.38 -25.61
C PHE A 37 -19.55 -23.02 -25.88
N ARG A 38 -20.00 -22.76 -27.12
CA ARG A 38 -20.81 -21.58 -27.45
C ARG A 38 -22.20 -21.70 -26.83
N LEU A 39 -22.93 -20.58 -26.79
CA LEU A 39 -24.30 -20.55 -26.29
C LEU A 39 -25.16 -21.58 -27.03
N GLY A 40 -25.90 -22.41 -26.30
CA GLY A 40 -26.75 -23.47 -26.85
C GLY A 40 -26.03 -24.75 -27.30
N GLY A 41 -24.71 -24.87 -27.06
CA GLY A 41 -23.93 -26.07 -27.32
C GLY A 41 -23.79 -27.00 -26.09
N ASP A 42 -22.61 -27.62 -25.97
CA ASP A 42 -22.26 -28.53 -24.88
C ASP A 42 -22.16 -27.85 -23.50
N VAL A 43 -22.26 -28.65 -22.44
CA VAL A 43 -22.09 -28.20 -21.05
C VAL A 43 -20.76 -27.45 -20.90
N GLN A 44 -20.84 -26.23 -20.39
CA GLN A 44 -19.67 -25.37 -20.21
C GLN A 44 -18.65 -25.99 -19.25
N PRO A 45 -17.35 -25.84 -19.52
CA PRO A 45 -16.32 -26.35 -18.64
C PRO A 45 -16.32 -25.59 -17.31
N LYS A 46 -15.70 -26.19 -16.29
CA LYS A 46 -15.44 -25.49 -15.03
C LYS A 46 -14.54 -24.28 -15.32
N ARG A 47 -15.02 -23.09 -14.98
CA ARG A 47 -14.32 -21.81 -15.12
C ARG A 47 -14.03 -21.21 -13.76
N ASP A 48 -13.10 -20.26 -13.69
CA ASP A 48 -12.91 -19.49 -12.46
C ASP A 48 -14.17 -18.63 -12.20
N LEU A 49 -14.87 -18.96 -11.11
CA LEU A 49 -16.09 -18.26 -10.68
C LEU A 49 -15.82 -17.27 -9.54
N THR A 50 -14.58 -17.09 -9.08
CA THR A 50 -14.22 -16.29 -7.88
C THR A 50 -14.86 -14.91 -7.83
N ARG A 51 -15.04 -14.25 -8.98
CA ARG A 51 -15.73 -12.95 -9.10
C ARG A 51 -17.25 -13.02 -8.85
N PHE A 52 -17.89 -14.11 -9.26
CA PHE A 52 -19.34 -14.33 -9.19
C PHE A 52 -19.78 -15.15 -7.96
N VAL A 53 -18.82 -15.69 -7.19
CA VAL A 53 -19.12 -16.37 -5.92
C VAL A 53 -19.84 -15.42 -4.97
N LYS A 54 -20.90 -15.92 -4.34
CA LYS A 54 -21.52 -15.28 -3.18
C LYS A 54 -20.59 -15.39 -1.98
N TRP A 55 -19.73 -14.39 -1.81
CA TRP A 55 -18.75 -14.35 -0.73
C TRP A 55 -19.41 -14.30 0.67
N PRO A 56 -18.78 -14.91 1.70
CA PRO A 56 -19.21 -14.78 3.08
C PRO A 56 -19.40 -13.32 3.52
N LYS A 57 -20.31 -13.09 4.46
CA LYS A 57 -20.72 -11.72 4.89
C LYS A 57 -19.55 -10.84 5.30
N PHE A 58 -18.58 -11.37 6.05
CA PHE A 58 -17.42 -10.59 6.52
C PHE A 58 -16.51 -10.12 5.37
N VAL A 59 -16.29 -10.95 4.34
CA VAL A 59 -15.52 -10.56 3.14
C VAL A 59 -16.23 -9.44 2.38
N ARG A 60 -17.56 -9.56 2.24
CA ARG A 60 -18.38 -8.51 1.61
C ARG A 60 -18.29 -7.20 2.37
N LEU A 61 -18.43 -7.23 3.70
CA LEU A 61 -18.35 -6.05 4.56
C LEU A 61 -16.97 -5.37 4.50
N GLN A 62 -15.87 -6.14 4.55
CA GLN A 62 -14.51 -5.59 4.42
C GLN A 62 -14.28 -4.92 3.06
N ARG A 63 -14.74 -5.54 1.97
CA ARG A 63 -14.66 -4.97 0.61
C ARG A 63 -15.52 -3.71 0.48
N MET A 64 -16.76 -3.74 0.97
CA MET A 64 -17.67 -2.58 0.99
C MET A 64 -17.08 -1.42 1.79
N LYS A 65 -16.52 -1.67 2.99
CA LYS A 65 -15.82 -0.66 3.80
C LYS A 65 -14.70 0.02 2.99
N ARG A 66 -13.88 -0.77 2.29
CA ARG A 66 -12.76 -0.26 1.48
C ARG A 66 -13.25 0.58 0.30
N VAL A 67 -14.30 0.15 -0.41
CA VAL A 67 -14.92 0.92 -1.50
C VAL A 67 -15.53 2.21 -0.97
N MET A 68 -16.25 2.15 0.15
CA MET A 68 -16.86 3.31 0.77
C MET A 68 -15.83 4.39 1.11
N LEU A 69 -14.70 4.02 1.72
CA LEU A 69 -13.60 4.95 2.03
C LEU A 69 -12.95 5.58 0.79
N MET A 70 -12.99 4.93 -0.38
CA MET A 70 -12.50 5.53 -1.63
C MET A 70 -13.52 6.48 -2.28
N ARG A 71 -14.81 6.24 -2.06
CA ARG A 71 -15.91 6.98 -2.69
C ARG A 71 -16.31 8.21 -1.89
N LEU A 72 -16.26 8.12 -0.57
CA LEU A 72 -16.53 9.23 0.32
C LEU A 72 -15.37 10.22 0.32
N LYS A 73 -15.68 11.49 0.53
CA LYS A 73 -14.68 12.52 0.74
C LYS A 73 -14.05 12.32 2.12
N VAL A 74 -12.79 11.89 2.15
CA VAL A 74 -12.06 11.65 3.41
C VAL A 74 -11.44 12.97 3.91
N PRO A 75 -11.66 13.34 5.19
CA PRO A 75 -11.02 14.51 5.79
C PRO A 75 -9.48 14.45 5.75
N PRO A 76 -8.78 15.59 5.62
CA PRO A 76 -7.32 15.62 5.50
C PRO A 76 -6.59 15.03 6.72
N ALA A 77 -7.15 15.19 7.93
CA ALA A 77 -6.61 14.61 9.16
C ALA A 77 -6.57 13.07 9.16
N ILE A 78 -7.49 12.43 8.44
CA ILE A 78 -7.50 10.97 8.26
C ILE A 78 -6.67 10.59 7.04
N ASN A 79 -6.75 11.38 5.98
CA ASN A 79 -6.08 11.05 4.74
C ASN A 79 -4.54 11.13 4.83
N GLN A 80 -3.97 11.87 5.78
CA GLN A 80 -2.52 11.88 6.01
C GLN A 80 -1.91 10.47 6.17
N PHE A 81 -2.68 9.50 6.68
CA PHE A 81 -2.23 8.11 6.83
C PHE A 81 -2.17 7.32 5.50
N ASN A 82 -2.89 7.75 4.47
CA ASN A 82 -2.73 7.18 3.12
C ASN A 82 -1.39 7.58 2.49
N SER A 83 -0.84 8.73 2.89
CA SER A 83 0.42 9.29 2.39
C SER A 83 1.61 8.82 3.24
N ALA A 84 1.99 7.55 3.06
CA ALA A 84 3.13 6.95 3.75
C ALA A 84 4.45 7.11 2.98
N ILE A 85 5.56 6.98 3.69
CA ILE A 85 6.92 7.02 3.13
C ILE A 85 7.15 5.86 2.14
N ASP A 86 8.06 6.04 1.18
CA ASP A 86 8.38 5.01 0.19
C ASP A 86 9.10 3.80 0.82
N LYS A 87 9.13 2.70 0.06
CA LYS A 87 9.63 1.40 0.53
C LYS A 87 11.14 1.44 0.86
N ASN A 88 11.92 2.26 0.16
CA ASN A 88 13.37 2.32 0.34
C ASN A 88 13.71 3.06 1.63
N GLN A 89 13.10 4.23 1.83
CA GLN A 89 13.23 4.99 3.06
C GLN A 89 12.67 4.24 4.27
N ALA A 90 11.53 3.56 4.14
CA ALA A 90 10.99 2.72 5.19
C ALA A 90 11.98 1.62 5.62
N SER A 91 12.69 1.01 4.66
CA SER A 91 13.67 -0.03 4.94
C SER A 91 14.88 0.51 5.70
N GLN A 92 15.33 1.74 5.39
CA GLN A 92 16.40 2.40 6.13
C GLN A 92 16.01 2.70 7.58
N VAL A 93 14.81 3.26 7.80
CA VAL A 93 14.27 3.52 9.14
C VAL A 93 14.18 2.23 9.95
N LEU A 94 13.64 1.16 9.37
CA LEU A 94 13.48 -0.12 10.07
C LEU A 94 14.82 -0.80 10.38
N ARG A 95 15.84 -0.70 9.51
CA ARG A 95 17.20 -1.19 9.80
C ARG A 95 17.80 -0.48 11.00
N LEU A 96 17.61 0.84 11.07
CA LEU A 96 18.07 1.64 12.19
C LEU A 96 17.30 1.29 13.48
N CYS A 97 15.97 1.14 13.44
CA CYS A 97 15.21 0.67 14.60
C CYS A 97 15.61 -0.74 15.06
N LYS A 98 16.00 -1.63 14.13
CA LYS A 98 16.46 -2.99 14.44
C LYS A 98 17.70 -3.01 15.34
N LYS A 99 18.59 -2.03 15.20
CA LYS A 99 19.80 -1.90 16.05
C LYS A 99 19.47 -1.57 17.51
N TYR A 100 18.36 -0.87 17.75
CA TYR A 100 17.96 -0.39 19.08
C TYR A 100 16.74 -1.14 19.61
N MET A 101 16.54 -2.40 19.19
CA MET A 101 15.41 -3.21 19.63
C MET A 101 15.41 -3.40 21.16
N PRO A 102 14.24 -3.36 21.80
CA PRO A 102 14.12 -3.70 23.21
C PRO A 102 14.43 -5.19 23.43
N GLU A 103 14.96 -5.51 24.61
CA GLU A 103 15.29 -6.89 24.99
C GLU A 103 14.03 -7.79 25.02
N THR A 104 14.22 -9.07 24.66
CA THR A 104 13.21 -10.11 24.89
C THR A 104 13.09 -10.44 26.37
N LYS A 105 11.96 -11.06 26.77
CA LYS A 105 11.74 -11.48 28.16
C LYS A 105 12.81 -12.47 28.64
N GLU A 106 13.27 -13.35 27.76
CA GLU A 106 14.34 -14.33 28.03
C GLU A 106 15.69 -13.66 28.22
N ALA A 107 16.08 -12.74 27.32
CA ALA A 107 17.31 -11.97 27.44
C ALA A 107 17.31 -11.12 28.72
N LYS A 108 16.16 -10.54 29.08
CA LYS A 108 16.00 -9.80 30.34
C LYS A 108 16.18 -10.71 31.56
N LYS A 109 15.67 -11.94 31.53
CA LYS A 109 15.85 -12.92 32.60
C LYS A 109 17.33 -13.32 32.75
N ALA A 110 18.00 -13.61 31.64
CA ALA A 110 19.43 -13.93 31.63
C ALA A 110 20.27 -12.78 32.23
N ARG A 111 20.04 -11.55 31.77
CA ARG A 111 20.71 -10.35 32.30
C ARG A 111 20.49 -10.17 33.80
N LEU A 112 19.27 -10.42 34.29
CA LEU A 112 18.97 -10.31 35.72
C LEU A 112 19.63 -11.43 36.53
N MET A 113 19.73 -12.65 36.00
CA MET A 113 20.43 -13.76 36.66
C MET A 113 21.94 -13.50 36.74
N GLU A 114 22.56 -13.00 35.67
CA GLU A 114 23.97 -12.62 35.64
C GLU A 114 24.26 -11.47 36.62
N MET A 115 23.41 -10.42 36.61
CA MET A 115 23.55 -9.32 37.57
C MET A 115 23.38 -9.79 39.01
N ALA A 116 22.49 -10.76 39.27
CA ALA A 116 22.30 -11.32 40.60
C ALA A 116 23.52 -12.15 41.04
N GLN A 117 24.17 -12.89 40.13
CA GLN A 117 25.42 -13.61 40.40
C GLN A 117 26.57 -12.63 40.69
N GLN A 118 26.79 -11.63 39.83
CA GLN A 118 27.84 -10.61 40.03
C GLN A 118 27.69 -9.85 41.35
N LYS A 119 26.45 -9.59 41.78
CA LYS A 119 26.16 -8.98 43.09
C LYS A 119 26.44 -9.93 44.25
N LYS A 120 26.16 -11.23 44.11
CA LYS A 120 26.53 -12.25 45.11
C LYS A 120 28.04 -12.37 45.25
N ASP A 121 28.77 -12.24 44.15
CA ASP A 121 30.23 -12.27 44.11
C ASP A 121 30.89 -10.96 44.58
N GLY A 122 30.10 -10.01 45.11
CA GLY A 122 30.58 -8.77 45.73
C GLY A 122 31.00 -7.66 44.76
N GLN A 123 30.73 -7.80 43.46
CA GLN A 123 31.14 -6.83 42.45
C GLN A 123 30.06 -5.75 42.23
N GLU A 124 30.45 -4.47 42.32
CA GLU A 124 29.55 -3.34 42.06
C GLU A 124 29.19 -3.23 40.57
N VAL A 125 27.93 -3.54 40.23
CA VAL A 125 27.43 -3.52 38.85
C VAL A 125 27.15 -2.08 38.38
N LYS A 126 28.15 -1.39 37.81
CA LYS A 126 27.97 -0.12 37.09
C LYS A 126 27.44 -0.39 35.67
N SER A 127 26.13 -0.55 35.51
CA SER A 127 25.51 -0.73 34.20
C SER A 127 25.09 0.60 33.56
N LYS A 128 25.63 0.91 32.37
CA LYS A 128 25.16 2.03 31.54
C LYS A 128 23.75 1.72 31.03
N LYS A 129 22.82 2.67 31.13
CA LYS A 129 21.43 2.48 30.69
C LYS A 129 21.38 2.20 29.19
N PRO A 130 20.83 1.05 28.74
CA PRO A 130 20.79 0.71 27.32
C PRO A 130 19.88 1.69 26.56
N GLN A 131 20.34 2.12 25.40
CA GLN A 131 19.53 2.90 24.46
C GLN A 131 18.60 1.96 23.70
N VAL A 132 17.31 2.08 23.94
CA VAL A 132 16.28 1.24 23.31
C VAL A 132 15.21 2.11 22.68
N VAL A 133 14.62 1.62 21.60
CA VAL A 133 13.40 2.21 21.02
C VAL A 133 12.31 2.23 22.08
N LYS A 134 11.69 3.39 22.25
CA LYS A 134 10.53 3.54 23.14
C LYS A 134 9.28 3.24 22.34
N TYR A 135 8.40 2.45 22.92
CA TYR A 135 7.15 2.02 22.30
C TYR A 135 5.98 2.25 23.26
N GLY A 136 4.77 2.20 22.70
CA GLY A 136 3.53 2.47 23.42
C GLY A 136 3.08 3.92 23.29
N LEU A 137 1.78 4.10 23.08
CA LEU A 137 1.20 5.39 22.75
C LEU A 137 1.41 6.41 23.89
N ASN A 138 1.01 6.08 25.11
CA ASN A 138 1.14 6.97 26.28
C ASN A 138 2.59 7.35 26.60
N HIS A 139 3.52 6.42 26.39
CA HIS A 139 4.93 6.71 26.61
C HIS A 139 5.48 7.65 25.53
N ILE A 140 5.07 7.47 24.28
CA ILE A 140 5.56 8.32 23.20
C ILE A 140 5.01 9.73 23.31
N THR A 141 3.77 9.90 23.74
CA THR A 141 3.14 11.21 23.85
C THR A 141 3.85 12.08 24.88
N THR A 142 4.16 11.51 26.04
CA THR A 142 4.99 12.17 27.07
C THR A 142 6.39 12.52 26.54
N LEU A 143 7.02 11.65 25.74
CA LEU A 143 8.33 11.95 25.13
C LEU A 143 8.27 13.07 24.08
N VAL A 144 7.18 13.17 23.32
CA VAL A 144 6.95 14.25 22.34
C VAL A 144 6.66 15.58 23.05
N GLU A 145 5.86 15.55 24.12
CA GLU A 145 5.54 16.72 24.92
C GLU A 145 6.77 17.33 25.59
N ASN A 146 7.63 16.46 26.12
CA ASN A 146 8.91 16.78 26.75
C ASN A 146 10.04 17.08 25.73
N LYS A 147 9.77 16.99 24.42
CA LYS A 147 10.76 17.17 23.33
C LYS A 147 12.01 16.30 23.46
N THR A 148 11.91 15.14 24.11
CA THR A 148 13.03 14.18 24.24
C THR A 148 13.10 13.22 23.05
N ALA A 149 11.98 13.02 22.35
CA ALA A 149 11.92 12.20 21.15
C ALA A 149 12.67 12.86 19.98
N LYS A 150 13.60 12.14 19.35
CA LYS A 150 14.29 12.63 18.15
C LYS A 150 13.52 12.39 16.87
N MET A 151 12.78 11.29 16.77
CA MET A 151 11.93 10.96 15.63
C MET A 151 10.81 10.02 16.07
N VAL A 152 9.61 10.26 15.54
CA VAL A 152 8.40 9.46 15.81
C VAL A 152 8.02 8.68 14.55
N VAL A 153 7.88 7.36 14.67
CA VAL A 153 7.42 6.49 13.58
C VAL A 153 6.00 6.05 13.85
N ILE A 154 5.13 6.26 12.87
CA ILE A 154 3.68 6.07 12.94
C ILE A 154 3.23 5.00 11.96
N ALA A 155 2.41 4.05 12.41
CA ALA A 155 1.75 3.11 11.51
C ALA A 155 0.54 3.74 10.79
N HIS A 156 0.30 3.34 9.54
CA HIS A 156 -0.85 3.83 8.77
C HIS A 156 -2.19 3.08 9.01
N ASP A 157 -2.13 1.85 9.51
CA ASP A 157 -3.20 0.85 9.52
C ASP A 157 -3.64 0.52 10.95
N VAL A 158 -3.82 1.58 11.73
CA VAL A 158 -4.24 1.51 13.13
C VAL A 158 -5.76 1.51 13.19
N ASP A 159 -6.33 0.48 13.80
CA ASP A 159 -7.74 0.36 14.11
C ASP A 159 -7.82 0.29 15.64
N PRO A 160 -8.44 1.25 16.36
CA PRO A 160 -9.10 2.48 15.92
C PRO A 160 -8.15 3.66 15.55
N ILE A 161 -8.52 4.48 14.55
CA ILE A 161 -7.67 5.53 13.97
C ILE A 161 -7.57 6.79 14.86
N GLU A 162 -8.54 6.97 15.74
CA GLU A 162 -8.65 8.05 16.72
C GLU A 162 -7.43 8.10 17.64
N LEU A 163 -6.82 6.94 17.91
CA LEU A 163 -5.61 6.83 18.73
C LEU A 163 -4.45 7.64 18.16
N VAL A 164 -4.35 7.77 16.84
CA VAL A 164 -3.17 8.33 16.18
C VAL A 164 -3.49 9.60 15.39
N CYS A 165 -4.76 9.89 15.12
CA CYS A 165 -5.19 11.02 14.29
C CYS A 165 -4.58 12.37 14.72
N TRP A 166 -4.47 12.62 16.02
CA TRP A 166 -3.93 13.84 16.62
C TRP A 166 -2.40 13.88 16.71
N LEU A 167 -1.72 12.74 16.58
CA LEU A 167 -0.31 12.65 16.87
C LEU A 167 0.59 13.37 15.84
N PRO A 168 0.34 13.32 14.52
CA PRO A 168 1.06 14.15 13.57
C PRO A 168 0.93 15.65 13.88
N ALA A 169 -0.23 16.10 14.36
CA ALA A 169 -0.44 17.49 14.77
C ALA A 169 0.38 17.84 16.02
N LEU A 170 0.43 16.94 17.01
CA LEU A 170 1.27 17.09 18.20
C LEU A 170 2.76 17.20 17.83
N CYS A 171 3.24 16.30 16.97
CA CYS A 171 4.64 16.28 16.53
C CYS A 171 5.01 17.58 15.79
N ARG A 172 4.10 18.12 14.98
CA ARG A 172 4.27 19.42 14.32
C ARG A 172 4.34 20.57 15.34
N LYS A 173 3.42 20.62 16.32
CA LYS A 173 3.38 21.66 17.35
C LYS A 173 4.63 21.68 18.25
N LYS A 174 5.23 20.52 18.49
CA LYS A 174 6.42 20.35 19.36
C LYS A 174 7.74 20.33 18.58
N ASP A 175 7.71 20.53 17.27
CA ASP A 175 8.88 20.46 16.38
C ASP A 175 9.64 19.12 16.43
N VAL A 176 8.93 18.00 16.59
CA VAL A 176 9.50 16.65 16.50
C VAL A 176 9.26 16.05 15.10
N PRO A 177 10.28 15.50 14.41
CA PRO A 177 10.10 14.92 13.08
C PRO A 177 9.34 13.59 13.17
N TYR A 178 8.41 13.35 12.24
CA TYR A 178 7.58 12.14 12.23
C TYR A 178 7.51 11.49 10.85
N CYS A 179 7.36 10.17 10.81
CA CYS A 179 7.27 9.37 9.59
C CYS A 179 6.04 8.48 9.65
N ILE A 180 5.31 8.34 8.54
CA ILE A 180 4.21 7.37 8.42
C ILE A 180 4.72 6.16 7.61
N ILE A 181 4.68 4.96 8.21
CA ILE A 181 5.12 3.70 7.60
C ILE A 181 3.92 2.79 7.33
N LYS A 182 3.99 2.06 6.21
CA LYS A 182 3.02 1.01 5.88
C LYS A 182 3.27 -0.26 6.71
N GLY A 183 2.25 -0.69 7.44
CA GLY A 183 2.15 -1.97 8.14
C GLY A 183 2.53 -1.87 9.62
N LYS A 184 1.53 -1.83 10.50
CA LYS A 184 1.70 -1.87 11.97
C LYS A 184 2.41 -3.14 12.42
N SER A 185 2.19 -4.25 11.71
CA SER A 185 2.84 -5.53 11.98
C SER A 185 4.37 -5.44 11.86
N ARG A 186 4.89 -4.61 10.96
CA ARG A 186 6.35 -4.42 10.80
C ARG A 186 6.97 -3.72 12.01
N LEU A 187 6.25 -2.76 12.60
CA LEU A 187 6.64 -2.11 13.85
C LEU A 187 6.47 -3.05 15.05
N GLY A 188 5.42 -3.88 15.04
CA GLY A 188 5.20 -4.92 16.07
C GLY A 188 6.36 -5.92 16.15
N GLN A 189 6.88 -6.36 15.00
CA GLN A 189 8.03 -7.26 14.91
C GLN A 189 9.31 -6.67 15.56
N LEU A 190 9.51 -5.36 15.48
CA LEU A 190 10.66 -4.69 16.12
C LEU A 190 10.56 -4.67 17.65
N VAL A 191 9.34 -4.75 18.19
CA VAL A 191 9.07 -4.62 19.62
C VAL A 191 8.69 -5.98 20.24
N HIS A 192 8.81 -7.07 19.47
CA HIS A 192 8.40 -8.41 19.89
C HIS A 192 6.92 -8.49 20.32
N THR A 193 6.04 -7.70 19.71
CA THR A 193 4.60 -7.67 20.01
C THR A 193 3.78 -7.87 18.74
N GLN A 194 2.71 -8.68 18.82
CA GLN A 194 1.90 -9.00 17.63
C GLN A 194 1.14 -7.79 17.06
N GLU A 195 0.65 -6.89 17.92
CA GLU A 195 -0.17 -5.74 17.49
C GLU A 195 0.22 -4.40 18.13
N GLY A 196 1.19 -4.38 19.07
CA GLY A 196 1.51 -3.21 19.89
C GLY A 196 2.38 -2.13 19.22
N GLY A 197 2.77 -2.33 17.97
CA GLY A 197 3.61 -1.40 17.22
C GLY A 197 2.83 -0.27 16.54
N VAL A 198 1.94 0.42 17.25
CA VAL A 198 1.27 1.61 16.68
C VAL A 198 2.29 2.73 16.44
N LEU A 199 3.33 2.77 17.29
CA LEU A 199 4.18 3.92 17.43
C LEU A 199 5.54 3.56 18.03
N CYS A 200 6.62 4.08 17.43
CA CYS A 200 7.99 3.90 17.93
C CYS A 200 8.72 5.25 17.96
N CYS A 201 9.30 5.59 19.11
CA CYS A 201 10.20 6.74 19.25
C CYS A 201 11.64 6.28 19.29
N ALA A 202 12.44 6.86 18.41
CA ALA A 202 13.88 6.68 18.45
C ALA A 202 14.49 7.78 19.33
N HIS A 203 15.03 7.40 20.49
CA HIS A 203 15.80 8.29 21.37
C HIS A 203 17.28 7.93 21.23
N PHE A 204 17.96 8.49 20.23
CA PHE A 204 19.42 8.38 20.13
C PHE A 204 20.06 9.36 21.10
N SER A 205 21.00 8.98 21.97
CA SER A 205 21.95 9.99 22.48
C SER A 205 23.12 10.03 21.50
N GLN A 206 23.62 11.23 21.18
CA GLN A 206 24.94 11.33 20.56
C GLN A 206 25.92 10.75 21.59
N GLN A 207 26.49 9.59 21.32
CA GLN A 207 27.65 9.09 22.05
C GLN A 207 28.67 8.73 20.98
N GLY A 208 29.83 9.39 21.09
CA GLY A 208 30.83 9.56 20.05
C GLY A 208 31.41 8.27 19.47
N GLY A 209 31.67 8.37 18.16
CA GLY A 209 32.47 7.50 17.31
C GLY A 209 32.55 8.21 15.95
N PRO A 210 33.70 8.16 15.24
CA PRO A 210 34.04 9.14 14.22
C PRO A 210 33.10 9.09 13.03
N GLU A 211 32.90 10.28 12.47
CA GLU A 211 32.16 10.59 11.25
C GLU A 211 32.43 9.56 10.14
N GLY A 212 31.40 8.77 9.83
CA GLY A 212 31.25 7.95 8.62
C GLY A 212 29.89 8.28 7.98
N PRO A 213 29.71 8.08 6.67
CA PRO A 213 29.00 8.99 5.79
C PRO A 213 27.55 9.21 6.24
N GLY A 214 27.29 10.38 6.83
CA GLY A 214 25.98 10.91 7.15
C GLY A 214 25.32 10.27 8.37
N ASP A 215 25.08 11.08 9.40
CA ASP A 215 24.10 10.75 10.43
C ASP A 215 22.79 10.28 9.75
N PRO A 216 22.36 9.03 9.92
CA PRO A 216 21.16 8.53 9.24
C PRO A 216 19.93 9.34 9.67
N CYS A 217 19.96 9.94 10.86
CA CYS A 217 18.96 10.91 11.30
C CYS A 217 18.95 12.18 10.44
N LEU A 218 20.10 12.74 10.06
CA LEU A 218 20.21 13.93 9.18
C LEU A 218 19.86 13.61 7.72
N GLN A 219 20.23 12.43 7.23
CA GLN A 219 19.88 12.01 5.87
C GLN A 219 18.39 11.65 5.74
N LEU A 220 17.81 11.06 6.78
CA LEU A 220 16.36 10.85 6.90
C LEU A 220 15.63 12.16 7.21
N GLN A 221 16.24 13.13 7.90
CA GLN A 221 15.64 14.45 8.14
C GLN A 221 15.26 15.12 6.82
N GLY A 222 16.03 14.98 5.75
CA GLY A 222 15.66 15.50 4.42
C GLY A 222 14.39 14.86 3.84
N ALA A 223 14.19 13.55 4.03
CA ALA A 223 12.96 12.85 3.62
C ALA A 223 11.77 13.17 4.53
N VAL A 224 12.01 13.30 5.83
CA VAL A 224 11.00 13.64 6.85
C VAL A 224 10.61 15.11 6.81
N GLN A 225 11.53 16.01 6.46
CA GLN A 225 11.27 17.43 6.25
C GLN A 225 10.44 17.67 5.00
N ARG A 226 10.49 16.82 3.97
CA ARG A 226 9.51 16.89 2.85
C ARG A 226 8.09 16.66 3.33
N GLN A 227 7.90 15.78 4.32
CA GLN A 227 6.59 15.54 4.95
C GLN A 227 6.17 16.65 5.93
N ARG A 228 7.13 17.44 6.45
CA ARG A 228 6.87 18.71 7.16
C ARG A 228 6.51 19.86 6.23
N ARG A 229 7.21 20.03 5.10
CA ARG A 229 7.07 21.15 4.16
C ARG A 229 5.91 21.00 3.18
N GLY A 230 5.42 19.78 2.98
CA GLY A 230 4.10 19.60 2.39
C GLY A 230 3.09 20.27 3.29
N ALA A 231 2.74 21.52 2.97
CA ALA A 231 1.49 22.11 3.41
C ALA A 231 0.45 21.00 3.23
N GLN A 232 -0.29 20.66 4.29
CA GLN A 232 -1.45 19.82 4.08
C GLN A 232 -2.30 20.62 3.11
N ALA A 233 -2.24 20.27 1.82
CA ALA A 233 -3.22 20.75 0.87
C ALA A 233 -4.53 20.32 1.52
N LEU A 234 -5.28 21.30 2.04
CA LEU A 234 -6.60 21.15 2.64
C LEU A 234 -7.57 20.80 1.50
N GLY A 235 -7.27 19.69 0.83
CA GLY A 235 -7.91 19.19 -0.35
C GLY A 235 -8.72 17.95 0.02
N TRP A 236 -9.84 17.81 -0.64
CA TRP A 236 -10.72 16.67 -0.48
C TRP A 236 -10.17 15.51 -1.30
N TRP A 237 -10.37 14.29 -0.81
CA TRP A 237 -10.06 13.08 -1.57
C TRP A 237 -11.36 12.44 -2.07
N PRO A 238 -11.81 12.78 -3.30
CA PRO A 238 -12.83 12.02 -4.02
C PRO A 238 -12.18 10.93 -4.89
N HIS A 239 -12.78 9.74 -4.93
CA HIS A 239 -12.45 8.68 -5.90
C HIS A 239 -10.99 8.22 -5.94
N GLY A 240 -10.25 8.29 -4.83
CA GLY A 240 -8.87 7.79 -4.74
C GLY A 240 -7.79 8.69 -5.36
N HIS A 241 -8.12 9.94 -5.71
CA HIS A 241 -7.15 10.95 -6.16
C HIS A 241 -7.21 12.20 -5.26
N GLN A 242 -6.06 12.84 -5.06
CA GLN A 242 -5.95 14.09 -4.31
C GLN A 242 -6.39 15.26 -5.20
N VAL A 243 -7.41 16.00 -4.79
CA VAL A 243 -7.78 17.27 -5.44
C VAL A 243 -7.24 18.42 -4.58
N PRO A 244 -6.28 19.24 -5.08
CA PRO A 244 -5.77 20.38 -4.34
C PRO A 244 -6.86 21.45 -4.17
N ALA A 245 -6.93 22.07 -3.00
CA ALA A 245 -7.73 23.27 -2.82
C ALA A 245 -6.94 24.46 -3.36
N HIS A 246 -7.27 24.95 -4.56
CA HIS A 246 -7.34 26.37 -4.96
C HIS A 246 -7.35 26.54 -6.49
N HIS A 247 -8.53 26.84 -7.04
CA HIS A 247 -8.78 27.95 -7.99
C HIS A 247 -10.29 28.23 -7.97
N GLY A 248 -10.79 28.75 -6.85
CA GLY A 248 -12.06 29.46 -6.84
C GLY A 248 -11.81 30.89 -7.30
N LYS A 249 -12.06 31.18 -8.59
CA LYS A 249 -12.46 32.53 -8.98
C LYS A 249 -13.95 32.65 -8.65
N PRO A 250 -14.41 33.70 -7.95
CA PRO A 250 -15.85 33.95 -7.84
C PRO A 250 -16.36 34.31 -9.24
N GLY A 251 -17.27 33.51 -9.80
CA GLY A 251 -18.07 33.93 -10.96
C GLY A 251 -18.10 33.06 -12.22
N GLU A 252 -17.57 31.84 -12.26
CA GLU A 252 -17.80 30.94 -13.42
C GLU A 252 -18.26 29.56 -12.94
N GLY A 253 -19.56 29.33 -13.03
CA GLY A 253 -20.19 28.07 -12.67
C GLY A 253 -19.84 26.95 -13.65
N CYS A 254 -19.78 25.72 -13.15
CA CYS A 254 -19.93 24.53 -13.97
C CYS A 254 -21.40 24.38 -14.37
N PRO A 255 -21.78 24.34 -15.65
CA PRO A 255 -23.07 23.82 -16.03
C PRO A 255 -22.95 22.32 -16.37
N GLY A 256 -23.59 21.50 -15.53
CA GLY A 256 -24.36 20.33 -15.99
C GLY A 256 -23.61 19.03 -16.31
N ARG A 257 -23.67 18.08 -15.36
CA ARG A 257 -24.44 16.83 -15.58
C ARG A 257 -24.55 15.99 -14.29
N ALA A 258 -25.57 16.30 -13.50
CA ALA A 258 -26.20 15.35 -12.59
C ALA A 258 -27.71 15.50 -12.78
N GLY A 259 -28.38 14.42 -13.22
CA GLY A 259 -29.84 14.33 -13.27
C GLY A 259 -30.50 14.95 -14.49
N GLN A 260 -30.61 14.20 -15.58
CA GLN A 260 -31.81 14.22 -16.41
C GLN A 260 -32.14 12.78 -16.76
N GLU A 261 -33.23 12.29 -16.17
CA GLU A 261 -33.90 11.06 -16.56
C GLU A 261 -34.37 11.24 -18.00
N ALA A 262 -33.78 10.50 -18.93
CA ALA A 262 -34.31 10.37 -20.27
C ALA A 262 -35.44 9.35 -20.20
N GLY A 263 -36.68 9.86 -20.25
CA GLY A 263 -37.89 9.08 -20.38
C GLY A 263 -37.81 8.11 -21.55
N TYR A 264 -38.31 6.91 -21.28
CA TYR A 264 -38.63 5.88 -22.23
C TYR A 264 -39.94 6.27 -22.94
N GLU A 265 -39.88 6.65 -24.21
CA GLU A 265 -41.05 6.58 -25.11
C GLU A 265 -40.64 6.10 -26.50
N ASP A 266 -41.57 5.33 -27.07
CA ASP A 266 -41.45 4.36 -28.13
C ASP A 266 -40.97 4.92 -29.48
N ARG A 267 -40.03 4.18 -30.09
CA ARG A 267 -39.81 4.21 -31.54
C ARG A 267 -40.74 3.20 -32.19
N LEU A 268 -41.95 3.62 -32.51
CA LEU A 268 -42.80 2.97 -33.51
C LEU A 268 -43.22 3.98 -34.58
N SER A 269 -42.82 3.66 -35.81
CA SER A 269 -43.42 4.05 -37.09
C SER A 269 -43.64 5.54 -37.37
N GLY A 270 -42.72 6.11 -38.15
CA GLY A 270 -43.11 7.12 -39.13
C GLY A 270 -43.86 6.46 -40.28
N GLN A 271 -45.10 6.87 -40.49
CA GLN A 271 -45.75 6.93 -41.80
C GLN A 271 -46.81 8.03 -41.78
N GLU A 272 -46.93 8.68 -42.92
CA GLU A 272 -47.52 10.00 -43.12
C GLU A 272 -49.05 10.06 -42.95
N GLY A 273 -49.50 11.19 -42.41
CA GLY A 273 -50.54 12.04 -43.03
C GLY A 273 -51.92 11.46 -43.30
N ARG A 274 -52.91 11.88 -42.49
CA ARG A 274 -54.03 12.70 -42.98
C ARG A 274 -54.96 13.18 -41.86
N HIS A 275 -55.30 14.46 -41.97
CA HIS A 275 -56.46 15.17 -41.42
C HIS A 275 -57.75 14.33 -41.38
N VAL A 276 -58.49 14.32 -40.25
CA VAL A 276 -59.90 14.77 -40.10
C VAL A 276 -60.24 14.97 -38.61
N GLY A 277 -61.18 15.89 -38.31
CA GLY A 277 -61.51 16.46 -36.99
C GLY A 277 -62.36 15.60 -36.01
N PRO A 278 -63.05 16.25 -35.02
CA PRO A 278 -63.28 15.68 -33.68
C PRO A 278 -64.70 15.11 -33.44
N ALA A 279 -64.82 14.13 -32.54
CA ALA A 279 -66.04 13.73 -31.81
C ALA A 279 -65.63 12.80 -30.65
N TRP A 280 -65.75 13.20 -29.38
CA TRP A 280 -66.90 12.96 -28.48
C TRP A 280 -67.46 11.53 -28.52
N CYS A 281 -67.09 10.69 -27.55
CA CYS A 281 -68.00 10.04 -26.59
C CYS A 281 -67.19 9.36 -25.48
#